data_AF-A0A3L8S4E0-F1
#
_entry.id   AF-A0A3L8S4E0-F1
#
_cell.length_a   1.000
_cell.length_b   1.000
_cell.length_c   1.000
_cell.angle_alpha   90.00
_cell.angle_beta   90.00
_cell.angle_gamma   90.00
#
_symmetry.space_group_name_H-M   'P 1'
#
loop_
_entity.id
_entity.type
_entity.pdbx_description
1 polymer ?
#
loop_
_entity_poly.entity_id
_entity_poly.type
_entity_poly.pdbx_seq_one_letter_code
_entity_poly.pdbx_strand_id
1 'polypeptide(L)'
;MNVEVRFSFENAGKAATFLSDPPSMALKPKEKRELTIWAYPTSPGFLQDKLICSIGKNPEPVVFSLCCHGVHMELEVSPLELSFDKLLLH
;
A
#
# COMPACT_ATOMS: atom_id res chain seq x y z
N MET A 1 11.13 -5.67 30.57
CA MET A 1 11.41 -4.44 29.79
C MET A 1 10.74 -4.58 28.43
N ASN A 2 10.14 -3.50 27.92
CA ASN A 2 9.60 -3.48 26.57
C ASN A 2 10.70 -3.07 25.60
N VAL A 3 10.65 -3.57 24.37
CA VAL A 3 11.52 -3.15 23.26
C VAL A 3 10.68 -2.35 22.28
N GLU A 4 11.17 -1.18 21.88
CA GLU A 4 10.55 -0.35 20.86
C GLU A 4 10.96 -0.84 19.47
N VAL A 5 10.00 -0.95 18.57
CA VAL A 5 10.21 -1.25 17.16
C VAL A 5 9.64 -0.09 16.35
N ARG A 6 10.45 0.46 15.44
CA ARG A 6 10.04 1.53 14.51
C ARG A 6 9.98 1.00 13.09
N PHE A 7 8.98 1.45 12.35
CA PHE A 7 8.73 1.05 10.97
C PHE A 7 9.03 2.22 10.04
N SER A 8 9.82 1.96 9.01
CA SER A 8 10.12 2.93 7.97
C SER A 8 10.26 2.24 6.61
N PHE A 9 9.92 2.94 5.54
CA PHE A 9 10.10 2.46 4.18
C PHE A 9 11.40 3.00 3.56
N GLU A 10 12.07 2.20 2.74
CA GLU A 10 13.31 2.59 2.05
C GLU A 10 13.09 3.83 1.15
N ASN A 11 11.90 3.98 0.57
CA ASN A 11 11.55 5.09 -0.32
C ASN A 11 10.62 6.16 0.30
N ALA A 12 10.71 6.42 1.61
CA ALA A 12 9.80 7.28 2.41
C ALA A 12 9.58 8.77 1.98
N GLY A 13 9.97 9.17 0.77
CA GLY A 13 9.71 10.50 0.19
C GLY A 13 9.18 10.50 -1.26
N LYS A 14 9.05 9.34 -1.90
CA LYS A 14 8.34 9.20 -3.19
C LYS A 14 6.84 9.00 -2.90
N ALA A 15 5.96 9.33 -3.85
CA ALA A 15 4.50 9.16 -3.71
C ALA A 15 4.16 7.87 -2.94
N ALA A 16 3.78 8.03 -1.66
CA ALA A 16 3.89 6.95 -0.68
C ALA A 16 2.89 5.84 -1.03
N THR A 17 3.38 4.77 -1.65
CA THR A 17 2.56 3.62 -2.04
C THR A 17 2.23 2.76 -0.84
N PHE A 18 3.18 2.60 0.09
CA PHE A 18 3.00 1.75 1.26
C PHE A 18 2.91 2.58 2.54
N LEU A 19 2.04 2.17 3.45
CA LEU A 19 1.85 2.77 4.76
C LEU A 19 1.82 1.67 5.82
N SER A 20 2.33 1.95 7.01
CA SER A 20 2.33 1.03 8.15
C SER A 20 1.48 1.59 9.28
N ASP A 21 0.57 0.78 9.82
CA ASP A 21 -0.24 1.13 10.99
C ASP A 21 -0.17 0.00 12.04
N PRO A 22 0.37 0.25 13.25
CA PRO A 22 0.92 1.52 13.74
C PRO A 22 2.32 1.84 13.16
N PRO A 23 2.80 3.10 13.24
CA PRO A 23 4.15 3.49 12.78
C PRO A 23 5.29 3.00 13.70
N SER A 24 4.96 2.61 14.93
CA SER A 24 5.87 1.98 15.87
C SER A 24 5.09 1.16 16.90
N MET A 25 5.76 0.23 17.57
CA MET A 25 5.16 -0.54 18.65
C MET A 25 6.16 -0.90 19.74
N ALA A 26 5.65 -1.11 20.96
CA ALA A 26 6.42 -1.64 22.07
C ALA A 26 6.03 -3.10 22.34
N LEU A 27 7.02 -3.99 22.36
CA LEU A 27 6.81 -5.43 22.57
C LEU A 27 7.49 -5.91 23.86
N LYS A 28 6.78 -6.74 24.62
CA LYS A 28 7.36 -7.54 25.72
C LYS A 28 8.00 -8.82 25.18
N PRO A 29 8.90 -9.45 25.95
CA PRO A 29 9.42 -10.77 25.60
C PRO A 29 8.27 -11.76 25.35
N LYS A 30 8.33 -12.44 24.20
CA LYS A 30 7.33 -13.43 23.73
C LYS A 30 5.95 -12.86 23.38
N GLU A 31 5.76 -11.55 23.44
CA GLU A 31 4.53 -10.89 22.95
C GLU A 31 4.52 -10.89 21.42
N LYS A 32 3.31 -11.01 20.85
CA LYS A 32 3.06 -10.81 19.43
C LYS A 32 2.05 -9.68 19.29
N ARG A 33 2.26 -8.82 18.30
CA ARG A 33 1.32 -7.78 17.88
C ARG A 33 1.22 -7.78 16.37
N GLU A 34 0.07 -7.33 15.89
CA GLU A 34 -0.19 -7.18 14.47
C GLU A 34 0.32 -5.82 13.99
N LEU A 35 0.88 -5.83 12.77
CA LEU A 35 1.23 -4.65 12.01
C LEU A 35 0.49 -4.74 10.69
N THR A 36 -0.31 -3.72 10.36
CA THR A 36 -1.03 -3.66 9.09
C THR A 36 -0.22 -2.85 8.10
N ILE A 37 0.00 -3.43 6.91
CA ILE A 37 0.61 -2.74 5.77
C ILE A 37 -0.47 -2.45 4.75
N TRP A 38 -0.63 -1.18 4.43
CA TRP A 38 -1.53 -0.71 3.38
C TRP A 38 -0.75 -0.43 2.11
N ALA A 39 -1.37 -0.66 0.95
CA ALA A 39 -0.81 -0.34 -0.36
C ALA A 39 -1.82 0.46 -1.19
N TYR A 40 -1.44 1.68 -1.57
CA TYR A 40 -2.23 2.61 -2.37
C TYR A 40 -1.41 3.06 -3.59
N PRO A 41 -1.32 2.22 -4.63
CA PRO A 41 -0.55 2.56 -5.83
C PRO A 41 -1.22 3.73 -6.57
N THR A 42 -0.48 4.82 -6.78
CA THR A 42 -0.95 6.02 -7.51
C THR A 42 -0.51 6.07 -8.96
N SER A 43 0.25 5.08 -9.41
CA SER A 43 0.73 4.94 -10.79
C SER A 43 0.59 3.47 -11.23
N PRO A 44 0.32 3.22 -12.52
CA PRO A 44 0.24 1.86 -13.04
C PRO A 44 1.61 1.18 -13.06
N GLY A 45 1.63 -0.14 -12.98
CA GLY A 45 2.84 -0.97 -13.10
C GLY A 45 3.31 -1.56 -11.78
N PHE A 46 4.48 -2.22 -11.84
CA PHE A 46 5.08 -2.89 -10.69
C PHE A 46 5.75 -1.89 -9.75
N LEU A 47 5.35 -1.91 -8.49
CA LEU A 47 5.87 -1.06 -7.43
C LEU A 47 6.48 -1.95 -6.35
N GLN A 48 7.68 -1.59 -5.90
CA GLN A 48 8.41 -2.31 -4.87
C GLN A 48 8.96 -1.36 -3.83
N ASP A 49 9.00 -1.82 -2.58
CA ASP A 49 9.66 -1.11 -1.50
C ASP A 49 10.14 -2.11 -0.44
N LYS A 50 10.88 -1.63 0.54
CA LYS A 50 11.30 -2.43 1.69
C LYS A 50 10.81 -1.80 2.98
N LEU A 51 10.13 -2.59 3.79
CA LEU A 51 9.83 -2.25 5.17
C LEU A 51 11.05 -2.57 6.04
N ILE A 52 11.60 -1.54 6.66
CA ILE A 52 12.73 -1.61 7.58
C ILE A 52 12.16 -1.54 9.00
N CYS A 53 12.33 -2.63 9.76
CA CYS A 53 11.94 -2.74 11.16
C CYS A 53 13.16 -2.53 12.06
N SER A 54 13.29 -1.33 12.61
CA SER A 54 14.39 -0.98 13.52
C SER A 54 14.00 -1.36 14.95
N ILE A 55 14.68 -2.37 15.51
CA ILE A 55 14.42 -2.87 16.87
C ILE A 55 15.41 -2.21 17.83
N GLY A 56 14.92 -1.59 18.89
CA GLY A 56 15.76 -0.93 19.89
C GLY A 56 16.80 -1.88 20.47
N LYS A 57 18.06 -1.43 20.52
CA LYS A 57 19.24 -2.21 20.97
C LYS A 57 19.62 -3.40 20.07
N ASN A 58 19.06 -3.48 18.87
CA ASN A 58 19.54 -4.39 17.83
C ASN A 58 20.20 -3.57 16.70
N PRO A 59 21.51 -3.73 16.44
CA PRO A 59 22.19 -3.00 15.37
C PRO A 59 21.74 -3.43 13.97
N GLU A 60 21.18 -4.62 13.82
CA GLU A 60 20.75 -5.16 12.52
C GLU A 60 19.22 -5.07 12.38
N PRO A 61 18.71 -4.21 11.48
CA PRO A 61 17.28 -4.12 11.26
C PRO A 61 16.75 -5.36 10.53
N VAL A 62 15.50 -5.71 10.82
CA VAL A 62 14.80 -6.75 10.04
C VAL A 62 14.18 -6.07 8.83
N VAL A 63 14.35 -6.66 7.64
CA VAL A 63 13.88 -6.07 6.38
C VAL A 63 12.92 -7.02 5.67
N PHE A 64 11.76 -6.51 5.27
CA PHE A 64 10.78 -7.23 4.46
C PHE A 64 10.65 -6.55 3.09
N SER A 65 10.78 -7.32 2.01
CA SER A 65 10.52 -6.82 0.66
C SER A 65 9.03 -6.87 0.38
N LEU A 66 8.49 -5.78 -0.14
CA LEU A 66 7.08 -5.60 -0.46
C LEU A 66 6.93 -5.27 -1.94
N CYS A 67 5.83 -5.72 -2.54
CA CYS A 67 5.47 -5.30 -3.88
C CYS A 67 3.96 -5.24 -4.07
N CYS A 68 3.52 -4.42 -5.01
CA CYS A 68 2.15 -4.39 -5.50
C CYS A 68 2.15 -4.00 -6.98
N HIS A 69 1.01 -4.18 -7.64
CA HIS A 69 0.78 -3.65 -8.98
C HIS A 69 -0.27 -2.56 -8.92
N GLY A 70 0.07 -1.38 -9.43
CA GLY A 70 -0.92 -0.37 -9.77
C GLY A 70 -1.61 -0.72 -11.08
N VAL A 71 -2.92 -0.61 -11.10
CA VAL A 71 -3.73 -0.83 -12.30
C VAL A 71 -4.58 0.41 -12.52
N HIS A 72 -4.55 0.93 -13.75
CA HIS A 72 -5.49 1.95 -14.18
C HIS A 72 -6.70 1.24 -14.78
N MET A 73 -7.87 1.38 -14.18
CA MET A 73 -9.12 0.89 -14.74
C MET A 73 -9.77 1.98 -15.58
N GLU A 74 -10.04 1.65 -16.85
CA GLU A 74 -10.82 2.49 -17.74
C GLU A 74 -12.18 1.81 -17.97
N LEU A 75 -13.25 2.58 -17.79
CA LEU A 75 -14.61 2.15 -18.09
C LEU A 75 -15.07 2.89 -19.34
N GLU A 76 -15.30 2.14 -20.41
CA GLU A 76 -15.88 2.67 -21.64
C GLU A 76 -17.30 2.13 -21.82
N VAL A 77 -18.20 2.98 -22.31
CA VAL A 77 -19.57 2.61 -22.68
C VAL A 77 -19.66 2.54 -24.19
N SER A 78 -20.11 1.40 -24.73
CA SER A 78 -20.29 1.19 -26.17
C SER A 78 -21.67 0.55 -26.46
N PRO A 79 -22.41 1.03 -27.48
CA PRO A 79 -22.03 2.11 -28.41
C PRO A 79 -22.19 3.51 -27.79
N LEU A 80 -21.29 4.42 -28.16
CA LEU A 80 -21.41 5.86 -27.85
C LEU A 80 -22.55 6.54 -28.63
N GLU A 81 -23.14 5.84 -29.59
CA GLU A 81 -24.23 6.32 -30.44
C GLU A 81 -25.54 5.64 -30.08
N LEU A 82 -26.57 6.46 -29.83
CA LEU A 82 -27.94 6.02 -29.64
C LEU A 82 -28.75 6.41 -30.90
N SER A 83 -28.95 5.46 -31.81
CA SER A 83 -29.82 5.67 -32.97
C SER A 83 -31.28 5.39 -32.58
N PHE A 84 -32.11 6.43 -32.57
CA PHE A 84 -33.56 6.29 -32.54
C PHE A 84 -34.09 6.48 -33.96
N ASP A 85 -34.09 5.41 -34.75
CA ASP A 85 -34.36 5.45 -36.20
C ASP A 85 -35.61 6.28 -36.56
N LYS A 86 -36.79 5.85 -36.10
CA LYS A 86 -38.05 6.59 -36.27
C LYS A 86 -38.87 6.47 -35.01
N LEU A 87 -38.79 7.50 -34.16
CA LEU A 87 -39.69 7.65 -33.03
C LEU A 87 -41.04 8.15 -33.55
N LEU A 88 -42.08 7.32 -33.46
CA LEU A 88 -43.45 7.80 -33.64
C LEU A 88 -43.82 8.62 -32.39
N LEU A 89 -43.90 9.94 -32.55
CA LEU A 89 -44.45 10.82 -31.52
C LEU A 89 -45.98 10.64 -31.52
N HIS A 90 -46.55 10.31 -30.36
CA HIS A 90 -47.99 10.25 -30.13
C HIS A 90 -48.41 11.42 -29.25
#